data_AF-A0A9D6NS32-F1
#
_entry.id   AF-A0A9D6NS32-F1
#
_cell.length_a   1.000
_cell.length_b   1.000
_cell.length_c   1.000
_cell.angle_alpha   90.00
_cell.angle_beta   90.00
_cell.angle_gamma   90.00
#
_symmetry.space_group_name_H-M   'P 1'
#
loop_
_entity.id
_entity.type
_entity.pdbx_description
1 polymer ?
#
loop_
_entity_poly.entity_id
_entity_poly.type
_entity_poly.pdbx_seq_one_letter_code
_entity_poly.pdbx_strand_id
1 'polypeptide(L)'
;MWLLITLVSSSAQESVLTEAFEVPTLPGWDHSPNAGVVAGTLRIEPGGFVVRDGQWGDLTLTMRVRRLGEAHLLIHYRASTAGSYVLRLGPGFMELHREAPGGAVALAFVPVSIPPQQWVQLRVSASQRQVGTGAGRPSS
;
A
#
# COMPACT_ATOMS: atom_id res chain seq x y z
N MET A 1 21.09 43.24 16.17
CA MET A 1 20.89 41.77 16.22
C MET A 1 20.09 41.39 15.00
N TRP A 2 20.64 40.60 14.07
CA TRP A 2 19.97 40.25 12.82
C TRP A 2 19.36 38.85 12.94
N LEU A 3 18.08 38.71 12.59
CA LEU A 3 17.36 37.44 12.54
C LEU A 3 17.43 36.90 11.11
N LEU A 4 18.08 35.75 10.93
CA LEU A 4 18.08 35.03 9.65
C LEU A 4 16.89 34.07 9.65
N ILE A 5 15.86 34.36 8.86
CA ILE A 5 14.78 33.40 8.58
C ILE A 5 15.19 32.64 7.32
N THR A 6 15.56 31.37 7.46
CA THR A 6 15.72 30.49 6.32
C THR A 6 14.34 29.98 5.91
N LEU A 7 13.89 30.36 4.72
CA LEU A 7 12.76 29.71 4.07
C LEU A 7 13.26 28.33 3.64
N VAL A 8 12.99 27.31 4.46
CA VAL A 8 13.09 25.93 4.01
C VAL A 8 11.91 25.66 3.08
N SER A 9 12.19 25.54 1.79
CA SER A 9 11.25 24.98 0.84
C SER A 9 10.99 23.53 1.26
N SER A 10 9.85 23.25 1.88
CA SER A 10 9.34 21.90 2.00
C SER A 10 8.85 21.48 0.62
N SER A 11 9.73 20.87 -0.18
CA SER A 11 9.27 20.04 -1.28
C SER A 11 8.70 18.76 -0.67
N ALA A 12 7.50 18.85 -0.10
CA ALA A 12 6.57 17.73 -0.11
C ALA A 12 6.18 17.48 -1.58
N GLN A 13 7.14 16.99 -2.37
CA GLN A 13 6.82 16.37 -3.64
C GLN A 13 5.99 15.15 -3.27
N GLU A 14 4.69 15.27 -3.46
CA GLU A 14 3.79 14.13 -3.53
C GLU A 14 4.33 13.25 -4.66
N SER A 15 5.16 12.27 -4.31
CA SER A 15 5.72 11.32 -5.27
C SER A 15 4.59 10.43 -5.76
N VAL A 16 3.83 10.93 -6.74
CA VAL A 16 2.84 10.13 -7.45
C VAL A 16 3.61 9.16 -8.34
N LEU A 17 3.60 7.89 -7.98
CA LEU A 17 4.10 6.81 -8.82
C LEU A 17 2.94 6.25 -9.66
N THR A 18 3.11 6.31 -10.98
CA THR A 18 2.25 5.61 -11.94
C THR A 18 3.09 4.59 -12.67
N GLU A 19 2.70 3.32 -12.59
CA GLU A 19 3.36 2.21 -13.28
C GLU A 19 2.34 1.52 -14.18
N ALA A 20 2.65 1.45 -15.47
CA ALA A 20 1.81 0.83 -16.50
C ALA A 20 2.24 -0.61 -16.82
N PHE A 21 3.40 -1.04 -16.30
CA PHE A 21 4.00 -2.35 -16.54
C PHE A 21 4.21 -2.63 -18.03
N GLU A 22 4.67 -1.64 -18.80
CA GLU A 22 5.00 -1.82 -20.22
C GLU A 22 6.42 -2.41 -20.41
N VAL A 23 7.30 -2.22 -19.43
CA VAL A 23 8.70 -2.65 -19.47
C VAL A 23 8.88 -3.95 -18.68
N PRO A 24 9.27 -5.08 -19.31
CA PRO A 24 9.37 -6.36 -18.63
C PRO A 24 10.41 -6.45 -17.52
N THR A 25 11.43 -5.57 -17.55
CA THR A 25 12.51 -5.54 -16.57
C THR A 25 12.12 -4.85 -15.25
N LEU A 26 10.89 -4.32 -15.14
CA LEU A 26 10.36 -3.69 -13.93
C LEU A 26 11.35 -2.69 -13.28
N PRO A 27 11.82 -1.67 -14.01
CA PRO A 27 12.90 -0.81 -13.53
C PRO A 27 12.58 -0.13 -12.19
N GLY A 28 13.47 -0.35 -11.21
CA GLY A 28 13.36 0.17 -9.85
C GLY A 28 12.39 -0.60 -8.95
N TRP A 29 11.89 -1.75 -9.40
CA TRP A 29 11.19 -2.70 -8.55
C TRP A 29 12.10 -3.89 -8.27
N ASP A 30 12.07 -4.36 -7.03
CA ASP A 30 12.63 -5.66 -6.68
C ASP A 30 11.56 -6.72 -6.84
N HIS A 31 11.91 -7.86 -7.42
CA HIS A 31 10.93 -8.92 -7.67
C HIS A 31 11.55 -10.31 -7.58
N SER A 32 10.71 -11.29 -7.27
CA SER A 32 11.09 -12.69 -7.32
C SER A 32 11.13 -13.24 -8.75
N PRO A 33 11.77 -14.40 -9.00
CA PRO A 33 11.79 -15.03 -10.33
C PRO A 33 10.41 -15.46 -10.87
N ASN A 34 9.43 -15.66 -9.98
CA ASN A 34 8.05 -16.04 -10.30
C ASN A 34 7.10 -14.83 -10.34
N ALA A 35 7.63 -13.63 -10.52
CA ALA A 35 6.89 -12.42 -10.83
C ALA A 35 7.49 -11.74 -12.08
N GLY A 36 6.62 -11.17 -12.92
CA GLY A 36 7.05 -10.49 -14.14
C GLY A 36 5.91 -9.89 -14.93
N VAL A 37 6.23 -9.14 -15.97
CA VAL A 37 5.23 -8.54 -16.86
C VAL A 37 4.88 -9.49 -17.99
N VAL A 38 3.59 -9.75 -18.19
CA VAL A 38 3.07 -10.50 -19.33
C VAL A 38 1.96 -9.68 -19.99
N ALA A 39 2.15 -9.35 -21.28
CA ALA A 39 1.18 -8.57 -22.06
C ALA A 39 0.74 -7.25 -21.36
N GLY A 40 1.72 -6.47 -20.86
CA GLY A 40 1.46 -5.19 -20.19
C GLY A 40 0.81 -5.31 -18.80
N THR A 41 0.84 -6.50 -18.20
CA THR A 41 0.24 -6.76 -16.89
C THR A 41 1.26 -7.40 -15.97
N LEU A 42 1.39 -6.86 -14.76
CA LEU A 42 2.15 -7.54 -13.72
C LEU A 42 1.47 -8.85 -13.32
N ARG A 43 2.17 -9.96 -13.52
CA ARG A 43 1.76 -11.30 -13.13
C ARG A 43 2.65 -11.79 -12.00
N ILE A 44 2.02 -12.20 -10.90
CA ILE A 44 2.69 -12.75 -9.72
C ILE A 44 2.12 -14.15 -9.50
N GLU A 45 2.97 -15.17 -9.59
CA GLU A 45 2.61 -16.56 -9.30
C GLU A 45 2.61 -16.83 -7.79
N PRO A 46 2.02 -17.95 -7.32
CA PRO A 46 2.07 -18.33 -5.92
C PRO A 46 3.49 -18.29 -5.33
N GLY A 47 3.64 -17.65 -4.18
CA GLY A 47 4.92 -17.44 -3.50
C GLY A 47 5.79 -16.32 -4.09
N GLY A 48 5.31 -15.61 -5.12
CA GLY A 48 6.04 -14.50 -5.73
C GLY A 48 5.81 -13.16 -5.04
N PHE A 49 6.71 -12.21 -5.26
CA PHE A 49 6.62 -10.86 -4.75
C PHE A 49 7.14 -9.83 -5.75
N VAL A 50 6.65 -8.61 -5.58
CA VAL A 50 7.16 -7.40 -6.23
C VAL A 50 7.13 -6.28 -5.19
N VAL A 51 8.25 -5.56 -5.05
CA VAL A 51 8.47 -4.53 -4.03
C VAL A 51 8.96 -3.26 -4.70
N ARG A 52 8.38 -2.13 -4.32
CA ARG A 52 8.89 -0.80 -4.66
C ARG A 52 9.40 -0.13 -3.40
N ASP A 53 10.71 -0.01 -3.31
CA ASP A 53 11.33 0.76 -2.24
C ASP A 53 10.99 2.25 -2.38
N GLY A 54 10.73 2.88 -1.24
CA GLY A 54 10.37 4.28 -1.15
C GLY A 54 9.91 4.66 0.24
N GLN A 55 10.04 5.95 0.57
CA GLN A 55 9.48 6.53 1.78
C GLN A 55 8.06 7.02 1.47
N TRP A 56 7.07 6.17 1.71
CA TRP A 56 5.66 6.46 1.46
C TRP A 56 5.00 6.96 2.75
N GLY A 57 4.75 8.27 2.84
CA GLY A 57 4.07 8.89 3.98
C GLY A 57 2.57 8.60 4.00
N ASP A 58 1.76 9.60 3.68
CA ASP A 58 0.37 9.37 3.30
C ASP A 58 0.35 8.66 1.93
N LEU A 59 -0.40 7.57 1.85
CA LEU A 59 -0.41 6.68 0.69
C LEU A 59 -1.83 6.53 0.19
N THR A 60 -2.03 6.71 -1.12
CA THR A 60 -3.19 6.18 -1.84
C THR A 60 -2.70 5.30 -2.97
N LEU A 61 -2.88 3.99 -2.81
CA LEU A 61 -2.57 2.98 -3.81
C LEU A 61 -3.85 2.62 -4.55
N THR A 62 -3.85 2.79 -5.87
CA THR A 62 -4.96 2.37 -6.75
C THR A 62 -4.42 1.39 -7.77
N MET A 63 -5.03 0.21 -7.86
CA MET A 63 -4.62 -0.82 -8.80
C MET A 63 -5.84 -1.58 -9.33
N ARG A 64 -5.69 -2.16 -10.52
CA ARG A 64 -6.63 -3.16 -11.04
C ARG A 64 -6.04 -4.54 -10.77
N VAL A 65 -6.81 -5.41 -10.15
CA VAL A 65 -6.39 -6.78 -9.83
C VAL A 65 -7.35 -7.78 -10.41
N ARG A 66 -6.82 -8.94 -10.82
CA ARG A 66 -7.59 -10.08 -11.29
C ARG A 66 -6.99 -11.33 -10.68
N ARG A 67 -7.78 -12.09 -9.93
CA ARG A 67 -7.36 -13.37 -9.36
C ARG A 67 -7.58 -14.47 -10.38
N LEU A 68 -6.56 -15.29 -10.60
CA LEU A 68 -6.61 -16.45 -11.50
C LEU A 68 -6.78 -17.78 -10.75
N GLY A 69 -6.76 -17.76 -9.41
CA GLY A 69 -6.96 -18.93 -8.56
C GLY A 69 -7.21 -18.56 -7.11
N GLU A 70 -7.19 -19.56 -6.23
CA GLU A 70 -7.57 -19.43 -4.81
C GLU A 70 -6.51 -18.79 -3.90
N ALA A 71 -5.35 -18.42 -4.45
CA ALA A 71 -4.29 -17.76 -3.70
C ALA A 71 -4.75 -16.42 -3.11
N HIS A 72 -4.13 -16.07 -1.98
CA HIS A 72 -4.30 -14.77 -1.34
C HIS A 72 -3.36 -13.74 -1.98
N LEU A 73 -3.88 -12.53 -2.20
CA LEU A 73 -3.06 -11.36 -2.49
C LEU A 73 -2.72 -10.68 -1.16
N LEU A 74 -1.44 -10.41 -0.94
CA LEU A 74 -0.94 -9.65 0.21
C LEU A 74 -0.42 -8.31 -0.29
N ILE A 75 -0.86 -7.22 0.33
CA ILE A 75 -0.34 -5.87 0.07
C ILE A 75 0.26 -5.36 1.37
N HIS A 76 1.58 -5.35 1.42
CA HIS A 76 2.34 -4.75 2.51
C HIS A 76 2.51 -3.26 2.24
N TYR A 77 2.24 -2.43 3.24
CA TYR A 77 2.45 -1.00 3.15
C TYR A 77 2.93 -0.43 4.49
N ARG A 78 3.60 0.72 4.43
CA ARG A 78 4.25 1.36 5.60
C ARG A 78 5.15 0.39 6.36
N ALA A 79 5.93 -0.42 5.63
CA ALA A 79 6.90 -1.33 6.21
C ALA A 79 8.04 -0.53 6.87
N SER A 80 8.39 -0.91 8.10
CA SER A 80 9.44 -0.31 8.91
C SER A 80 10.00 -1.34 9.89
N THR A 81 11.03 -0.97 10.65
CA THR A 81 11.54 -1.80 11.75
C THR A 81 10.51 -2.04 12.86
N ALA A 82 9.51 -1.16 13.00
CA ALA A 82 8.43 -1.31 13.98
C ALA A 82 7.29 -2.22 13.50
N GLY A 83 7.34 -2.68 12.25
CA GLY A 83 6.31 -3.51 11.62
C GLY A 83 5.79 -2.97 10.28
N SER A 84 4.76 -3.64 9.77
CA SER A 84 4.06 -3.28 8.54
C SER A 84 2.54 -3.48 8.68
N TYR A 85 1.77 -2.85 7.81
CA TYR A 85 0.35 -3.18 7.64
C TYR A 85 0.20 -4.08 6.43
N VAL A 86 -0.65 -5.10 6.55
CA VAL A 86 -0.87 -6.10 5.51
C VAL A 86 -2.34 -6.21 5.22
N LEU A 87 -2.73 -5.84 4.00
CA LEU A 87 -4.05 -6.16 3.48
C LEU A 87 -3.98 -7.54 2.84
N ARG A 88 -4.70 -8.50 3.43
CA ARG A 88 -4.88 -9.85 2.88
C ARG A 88 -6.22 -9.93 2.18
N LEU A 89 -6.17 -10.28 0.90
CA LEU A 89 -7.34 -10.45 0.07
C LEU A 89 -7.43 -11.89 -0.42
N GLY A 90 -8.53 -12.57 -0.11
CA GLY A 90 -8.74 -13.97 -0.45
C GLY A 90 -10.14 -14.25 -0.98
N PRO A 91 -10.49 -15.55 -1.15
CA PRO A 91 -11.83 -15.95 -1.55
C PRO A 91 -12.85 -15.58 -0.46
N GLY A 92 -13.72 -14.62 -0.76
CA GLY A 92 -14.82 -14.25 0.14
C GLY A 92 -14.44 -13.32 1.29
N PHE A 93 -13.20 -12.83 1.36
CA PHE A 93 -12.80 -11.92 2.43
C PHE A 93 -11.69 -10.92 2.06
N MET A 94 -11.65 -9.86 2.84
CA MET A 94 -10.57 -8.90 2.96
C MET A 94 -10.27 -8.71 4.45
N GLU A 95 -9.00 -8.79 4.83
CA GLU A 95 -8.57 -8.71 6.22
C GLU A 95 -7.35 -7.79 6.32
N LEU A 96 -7.38 -6.88 7.29
CA LEU A 96 -6.25 -5.98 7.57
C LEU A 96 -5.54 -6.48 8.82
N HIS A 97 -4.22 -6.68 8.70
CA HIS A 97 -3.33 -7.04 9.80
C HIS A 97 -2.32 -5.94 10.07
N ARG A 98 -1.85 -5.87 11.31
CA ARG A 98 -0.58 -5.24 11.66
C ARG A 98 0.40 -6.34 12.03
N GLU A 99 1.48 -6.43 11.26
CA GLU A 99 2.61 -7.30 11.56
C GLU A 99 3.69 -6.50 12.28
N ALA A 100 4.21 -7.01 13.39
CA ALA A 100 5.25 -6.35 14.16
C ALA A 100 6.17 -7.40 14.82
N PRO A 101 7.33 -6.98 15.37
CA PRO A 101 8.10 -7.85 16.24
C PRO A 101 7.21 -8.35 17.39
N GLY A 102 6.99 -9.66 17.45
CA GLY A 102 6.07 -10.30 18.42
C GLY A 102 4.81 -10.93 17.81
N GLY A 103 4.52 -10.69 16.52
CA GLY A 103 3.47 -11.40 15.78
C GLY A 103 2.58 -10.51 14.92
N ALA A 104 1.54 -11.12 14.35
CA ALA A 104 0.52 -10.46 13.56
C ALA A 104 -0.77 -10.30 14.38
N VAL A 105 -1.39 -9.12 14.29
CA VAL A 105 -2.69 -8.81 14.92
C VAL A 105 -3.68 -8.40 13.85
N ALA A 106 -4.82 -9.09 13.77
CA ALA A 106 -5.93 -8.69 12.92
C ALA A 106 -6.57 -7.41 13.46
N LEU A 107 -6.69 -6.40 12.59
CA LEU A 107 -7.27 -5.10 12.90
C LEU A 107 -8.70 -4.97 12.36
N ALA A 108 -8.98 -5.59 11.22
CA ALA A 108 -10.31 -5.58 10.61
C ALA A 108 -10.51 -6.80 9.70
N PHE A 109 -11.77 -7.23 9.59
CA PHE A 109 -12.20 -8.28 8.68
C PHE A 109 -13.49 -7.85 7.99
N VAL A 110 -13.55 -8.04 6.68
CA VAL A 110 -14.73 -7.73 5.86
C VAL A 110 -15.02 -8.91 4.94
N PRO A 111 -16.22 -9.51 4.99
CA PRO A 111 -16.63 -10.48 3.99
C PRO A 111 -16.85 -9.78 2.66
N VAL A 112 -16.12 -10.20 1.63
CA VAL A 112 -16.23 -9.62 0.28
C VAL A 112 -15.89 -10.67 -0.76
N SER A 113 -16.78 -10.86 -1.72
CA SER A 113 -16.53 -11.76 -2.84
C SER A 113 -15.89 -10.99 -3.99
N ILE A 114 -14.67 -11.35 -4.36
CA ILE A 114 -14.03 -10.89 -5.59
C ILE A 114 -14.17 -12.01 -6.62
N PRO A 115 -14.93 -11.78 -7.71
CA PRO A 115 -15.13 -12.81 -8.72
C PRO A 115 -13.79 -13.26 -9.34
N PRO A 116 -13.57 -14.57 -9.49
CA PRO A 116 -12.39 -15.07 -10.18
C PRO A 116 -12.40 -14.61 -11.64
N GLN A 117 -11.20 -14.43 -12.20
CA GLN A 117 -10.96 -14.04 -13.59
C GLN A 117 -11.55 -12.68 -14.03
N GLN A 118 -12.10 -11.89 -13.10
CA GLN A 118 -12.58 -10.54 -13.36
C GLN A 118 -11.60 -9.49 -12.83
N TRP A 119 -11.48 -8.39 -13.57
CA TRP A 119 -10.74 -7.22 -13.12
C TRP A 119 -11.59 -6.41 -12.15
N VAL A 120 -11.05 -6.16 -10.95
CA VAL A 120 -11.63 -5.26 -9.96
C VAL A 120 -10.64 -4.15 -9.63
N GLN A 121 -11.16 -2.97 -9.28
CA GLN A 121 -10.33 -1.88 -8.80
C GLN A 121 -10.20 -1.99 -7.28
N LEU A 122 -8.95 -2.02 -6.80
CA LEU A 122 -8.62 -1.94 -5.39
C LEU A 122 -8.03 -0.56 -5.10
N ARG A 123 -8.53 0.09 -4.04
CA ARG A 123 -7.99 1.34 -3.52
C ARG A 123 -7.64 1.17 -2.05
N VAL A 124 -6.39 1.44 -1.69
CA VAL A 124 -5.91 1.44 -0.31
C VAL A 124 -5.46 2.86 0.03
N SER A 125 -6.02 3.44 1.09
CA SER A 125 -5.64 4.76 1.57
C SER A 125 -5.17 4.67 3.01
N ALA A 126 -3.99 5.22 3.30
CA ALA A 126 -3.41 5.29 4.62
C ALA A 126 -2.96 6.73 4.88
N SER A 127 -3.46 7.35 5.96
CA SER A 127 -3.06 8.69 6.38
C SER A 127 -2.44 8.67 7.79
N GLN A 128 -1.61 9.65 8.11
CA GLN A 128 -1.04 9.86 9.45
C GLN A 128 -1.87 10.82 10.31
N ARG A 129 -2.91 11.45 9.74
CA ARG A 129 -3.72 12.44 10.47
C ARG A 129 -4.60 11.78 11.53
N GLN A 130 -4.20 11.91 12.79
CA GLN A 130 -5.15 11.90 13.91
C GLN A 130 -6.03 13.15 13.80
N VAL A 131 -7.35 12.96 13.73
CA VAL A 131 -8.30 14.06 13.93
C VAL A 131 -8.20 14.46 15.40
N GLY A 132 -7.55 15.59 15.67
CA GLY A 132 -7.58 16.21 17.00
C GLY A 132 -9.01 16.69 17.27
N THR A 133 -9.66 16.14 18.29
CA THR A 133 -10.91 16.68 18.81
C THR A 133 -10.60 17.99 19.54
N GLY A 134 -10.69 19.11 18.83
CA GLY A 134 -10.66 20.44 19.43
C GLY A 134 -11.95 20.68 20.21
N ALA A 135 -11.93 20.43 21.52
CA ALA A 135 -12.98 20.91 22.40
C ALA A 135 -12.85 22.44 22.53
N GLY A 136 -13.69 23.17 21.78
CA GLY A 136 -13.85 24.61 21.95
C GLY A 136 -14.37 24.89 23.36
N ARG A 137 -13.52 25.51 24.17
CA ARG A 137 -13.90 26.06 25.46
C ARG A 137 -14.60 27.41 25.19
N PRO A 138 -15.87 27.61 25.59
CA PRO A 138 -16.48 28.93 25.48
C PRO A 138 -15.76 29.87 26.46
N SER A 139 -15.25 30.98 25.94
CA SER A 139 -14.79 32.12 26.74
C SER A 139 -15.99 32.79 27.40
N SER A 140 -15.90 32.95 28.71
CA SER A 140 -16.82 33.68 29.58
C SER A 140 -16.93 35.16 29.23
#